data_AF-A0A6G1YWB0-F1
#
_entry.id   AF-A0A6G1YWB0-F1
#
_cell.length_a   1.000
_cell.length_b   1.000
_cell.length_c   1.000
_cell.angle_alpha   90.00
_cell.angle_beta   90.00
_cell.angle_gamma   90.00
#
_symmetry.space_group_name_H-M   'P 1'
#
loop_
_entity.id
_entity.type
_entity.pdbx_description
1 polymer ?
#
loop_
_entity_poly.entity_id
_entity_poly.type
_entity_poly.pdbx_seq_one_letter_code
_entity_poly.pdbx_strand_id
1 'polypeptide(L)'
;MLTAPVLLLGGLFGPGGFDSNNSPLVYILWFAPIIVLMIYGQKFQAWMILGDVSKSLTRLKTMKETARKEVIDYIKTSITPASDPSERIDKFLEYFAIMPV
;
A
#
# COMPACT_ATOMS: atom_id res chain seq x y z
N MET A 1 28.73 -26.79 30.74
CA MET A 1 29.05 -25.48 31.35
C MET A 1 28.88 -24.35 30.31
N LEU A 2 27.71 -24.22 29.66
CA LEU A 2 27.49 -23.20 28.63
C LEU A 2 26.06 -22.61 28.65
N THR A 3 25.47 -22.46 29.83
CA THR A 3 24.07 -21.99 29.97
C THR A 3 23.94 -20.63 30.66
N ALA A 4 25.03 -20.07 31.20
CA ALA A 4 25.01 -18.81 31.95
C ALA A 4 24.78 -17.53 31.11
N PRO A 5 25.33 -17.35 29.89
CA PRO A 5 25.23 -16.04 29.21
C PRO A 5 23.85 -15.75 28.62
N VAL A 6 23.07 -16.77 28.26
CA VAL A 6 21.70 -16.61 27.72
C VAL A 6 20.72 -16.20 28.83
N LEU A 7 20.90 -16.73 30.05
CA LEU A 7 20.08 -16.40 31.21
C LEU A 7 20.29 -14.94 31.67
N LEU A 8 21.52 -14.42 31.55
CA LEU A 8 21.85 -13.03 31.92
C LEU A 8 21.29 -12.02 30.90
N LEU A 9 21.31 -12.37 29.61
CA LEU A 9 20.71 -11.56 28.54
C LEU A 9 19.17 -11.58 28.57
N GLY A 10 18.57 -12.70 28.98
CA GLY A 10 17.14 -12.83 29.26
C GLY A 10 16.67 -12.06 30.50
N GLY A 11 17.55 -11.84 31.47
CA GLY A 11 17.35 -10.87 32.55
C GLY A 11 17.26 -9.46 31.97
N LEU A 12 18.30 -9.00 31.27
CA LEU A 12 18.42 -7.62 30.78
C LEU A 12 17.23 -7.12 29.90
N PHE A 13 16.59 -8.01 29.14
CA PHE A 13 15.46 -7.69 28.26
C PHE A 13 14.12 -8.32 28.68
N GLY A 14 14.10 -9.06 29.78
CA GLY A 14 12.89 -9.68 30.33
C GLY A 14 12.30 -8.84 31.46
N PRO A 15 10.99 -8.97 31.74
CA PRO A 15 10.34 -8.27 32.87
C PRO A 15 10.95 -8.61 34.26
N GLY A 16 11.91 -9.53 34.33
CA GLY A 16 12.60 -9.95 35.55
C GLY A 16 14.06 -9.51 35.69
N GLY A 17 14.65 -8.71 34.81
CA GLY A 17 16.01 -8.15 35.04
C GLY A 17 16.05 -6.75 35.63
N PHE A 18 14.89 -6.14 35.84
CA PHE A 18 14.73 -5.00 36.72
C PHE A 18 14.20 -5.56 38.03
N ASP A 19 15.10 -5.93 38.94
CA ASP A 19 14.73 -6.46 40.26
C ASP A 19 13.86 -5.43 41.01
N SER A 20 12.55 -5.62 40.96
CA SER A 20 11.56 -4.98 41.81
C SER A 20 10.85 -6.09 42.53
N ASN A 21 10.95 -6.11 43.87
CA ASN A 21 10.19 -7.02 44.72
C ASN A 21 8.70 -7.02 44.30
N ASN A 22 8.34 -8.05 43.51
CA ASN A 22 7.03 -8.50 43.04
C ASN A 22 5.90 -7.45 42.90
N SER A 23 6.18 -6.29 42.31
CA SER A 23 5.17 -5.24 42.11
C SER A 23 4.54 -5.35 40.72
N PRO A 24 3.24 -5.68 40.59
CA PRO A 24 2.55 -5.82 39.29
C PRO A 24 2.65 -4.58 38.38
N LEU A 25 2.90 -3.40 38.97
CA LEU A 25 3.11 -2.14 38.26
C LEU A 25 4.31 -2.16 37.30
N VAL A 26 5.40 -2.86 37.66
CA VAL A 26 6.63 -2.89 36.85
C VAL A 26 6.44 -3.71 35.59
N TYR A 27 5.67 -4.80 35.66
CA TYR A 27 5.28 -5.59 34.50
C TYR A 27 4.44 -4.77 33.52
N ILE A 28 3.48 -3.99 34.02
CA ILE A 28 2.64 -3.12 33.19
C ILE A 28 3.49 -2.06 32.50
N LEU A 29 4.45 -1.46 33.21
CA LEU A 29 5.38 -0.48 32.65
C LEU A 29 6.27 -1.10 31.57
N TRP A 30 6.66 -2.38 31.70
CA TRP A 30 7.48 -3.05 30.70
C TRP A 30 6.72 -3.36 29.40
N PHE A 31 5.43 -3.66 29.49
CA PHE A 31 4.58 -3.85 28.30
C PHE A 31 4.10 -2.53 27.67
N ALA A 32 4.18 -1.40 28.38
CA ALA A 32 3.79 -0.08 27.86
C ALA A 32 4.39 0.28 26.48
N PRO A 33 5.71 0.12 26.21
CA PRO A 33 6.27 0.42 24.89
C PRO A 33 5.65 -0.42 23.76
N ILE A 34 5.28 -1.68 24.02
CA ILE A 34 4.64 -2.54 23.02
C ILE A 34 3.25 -2.02 22.65
N ILE A 35 2.47 -1.57 23.63
CA ILE A 35 1.12 -1.02 23.41
C ILE A 35 1.20 0.29 22.63
N VAL A 36 2.16 1.15 22.97
CA VAL A 36 2.42 2.41 22.25
C VAL A 36 2.74 2.10 20.79
N LEU A 37 3.70 1.22 20.52
CA LEU A 37 4.08 0.83 19.17
C LEU A 37 2.92 0.18 18.39
N MET A 38 2.04 -0.57 19.06
CA MET A 38 0.88 -1.21 18.44
C MET A 38 -0.12 -0.17 17.91
N ILE A 39 -0.41 0.89 18.67
CA ILE A 39 -1.32 1.97 18.26
C ILE A 39 -0.74 2.74 17.06
N TYR A 40 0.56 3.06 17.10
CA TYR A 40 1.23 3.76 16.00
C TYR A 40 1.43 2.87 14.75
N GLY A 41 1.58 1.56 14.93
CA GLY A 41 1.81 0.60 13.85
C GLY A 41 0.61 0.44 12.90
N GLN A 42 -0.62 0.58 13.40
CA GLN A 42 -1.83 0.42 12.60
C GLN A 42 -1.96 1.48 11.48
N LYS A 43 -1.55 2.72 11.75
CA LYS A 43 -1.63 3.81 10.75
C LYS A 43 -0.57 3.69 9.67
N PHE A 44 0.60 3.15 10.01
CA PHE A 44 1.68 2.91 9.06
C PHE A 44 1.28 1.93 7.95
N GLN A 45 0.51 0.90 8.28
CA GLN A 45 0.00 -0.07 7.29
C GLN A 45 -0.90 0.61 6.24
N ALA A 46 -1.80 1.51 6.67
CA ALA A 46 -2.68 2.24 5.76
C ALA A 46 -1.91 3.16 4.80
N TRP A 47 -0.83 3.79 5.27
CA TRP A 47 0.02 4.66 4.45
C TRP A 47 0.74 3.89 3.34
N MET A 48 1.24 2.68 3.65
CA MET A 48 1.87 1.82 2.66
C MET A 48 0.88 1.38 1.58
N ILE A 49 -0.31 0.94 1.99
CA ILE A 49 -1.39 0.55 1.06
C ILE A 49 -1.79 1.73 0.17
N LEU A 50 -1.91 2.94 0.74
CA LEU A 50 -2.28 4.13 -0.03
C LEU A 50 -1.24 4.49 -1.11
N GLY A 51 0.06 4.30 -0.80
CA GLY A 51 1.13 4.47 -1.77
C GLY A 51 1.03 3.48 -2.95
N ASP A 52 0.72 2.22 -2.66
CA ASP A 52 0.55 1.19 -3.69
C ASP A 52 -0.73 1.40 -4.52
N VAL A 53 -1.83 1.84 -3.89
CA VAL A 53 -3.06 2.25 -4.59
C VAL A 53 -2.78 3.42 -5.53
N SER A 54 -2.01 4.43 -5.10
CA SER A 54 -1.64 5.57 -5.94
C SER A 54 -0.80 5.14 -7.17
N LYS A 55 0.15 4.23 -6.99
CA LYS A 55 0.91 3.64 -8.10
C LYS A 55 0.02 2.84 -9.05
N SER A 56 -0.89 2.05 -8.51
CA SER A 56 -1.87 1.29 -9.30
C SER A 56 -2.76 2.21 -10.13
N LEU A 57 -3.28 3.30 -9.54
CA LEU A 57 -4.06 4.31 -10.26
C LEU A 57 -3.25 5.00 -11.37
N THR A 58 -1.99 5.31 -11.10
CA THR A 58 -1.08 5.88 -12.10
C THR A 58 -0.90 4.90 -13.28
N ARG A 59 -0.69 3.61 -12.99
CA ARG A 59 -0.57 2.57 -14.02
C ARG A 59 -1.86 2.45 -14.84
N LEU A 60 -3.03 2.47 -14.20
CA LEU A 60 -4.32 2.44 -14.89
C LEU A 60 -4.50 3.64 -15.83
N LYS A 61 -4.12 4.84 -15.38
CA LYS A 61 -4.14 6.04 -16.23
C LYS A 61 -3.23 5.88 -17.45
N THR A 62 -2.00 5.37 -17.26
CA THR A 62 -1.09 5.14 -18.39
C THR A 62 -1.63 4.11 -19.38
N MET A 63 -2.23 3.01 -18.89
CA MET A 63 -2.84 2.00 -19.75
C MET A 63 -4.02 2.56 -20.56
N LYS A 64 -4.85 3.41 -19.95
CA LYS A 64 -5.94 4.11 -20.65
C LYS A 64 -5.42 4.97 -21.80
N GLU A 65 -4.38 5.77 -21.56
CA GLU A 65 -3.78 6.63 -22.59
C GLU A 65 -3.14 5.81 -23.71
N THR A 66 -2.42 4.72 -23.38
CA THR A 66 -1.84 3.80 -24.37
C THR A 66 -2.93 3.15 -25.21
N ALA A 67 -3.99 2.63 -24.59
CA ALA A 67 -5.12 2.03 -25.31
C ALA A 67 -5.80 3.04 -26.24
N ARG A 68 -6.02 4.29 -25.79
CA ARG A 68 -6.57 5.35 -26.66
C ARG A 68 -5.68 5.59 -27.88
N LYS A 69 -4.36 5.66 -27.68
CA LYS A 69 -3.40 5.87 -28.77
C LYS A 69 -3.38 4.69 -29.74
N GLU A 70 -3.37 3.47 -29.24
CA GLU A 70 -3.36 2.25 -30.05
C GLU A 70 -4.64 2.09 -30.87
N VAL A 71 -5.81 2.41 -30.29
CA VAL A 71 -7.08 2.41 -31.02
C VAL A 71 -7.10 3.46 -32.14
N ILE A 72 -6.59 4.67 -31.87
CA ILE A 72 -6.47 5.72 -32.90
C ILE A 72 -5.51 5.29 -34.02
N ASP A 73 -4.37 4.71 -33.67
CA ASP A 73 -3.37 4.26 -34.65
C ASP A 73 -3.92 3.12 -35.52
N TYR A 74 -4.54 2.11 -34.90
CA TYR A 74 -5.18 0.99 -35.58
C TYR A 74 -6.26 1.44 -36.56
N ILE A 75 -7.08 2.43 -36.19
CA ILE A 75 -8.11 2.97 -37.06
C ILE A 75 -7.50 3.80 -38.21
N LYS A 76 -6.42 4.54 -37.96
CA LYS A 76 -5.70 5.27 -39.01
C LYS A 76 -5.04 4.33 -40.04
N THR A 77 -4.44 3.23 -39.59
CA THR A 77 -3.77 2.26 -40.49
C THR A 77 -4.75 1.31 -41.19
N SER A 78 -5.78 0.82 -40.49
CA SER A 78 -6.63 -0.25 -41.02
C SER A 78 -7.84 0.24 -41.83
N ILE A 79 -8.31 1.47 -41.61
CA ILE A 79 -9.58 1.95 -42.19
C ILE A 79 -9.36 3.02 -43.29
N THR A 80 -8.15 3.56 -43.44
CA THR A 80 -7.80 4.66 -44.40
C THR A 80 -8.94 5.70 -44.52
N PRO A 81 -9.23 6.44 -43.45
CA PRO A 81 -10.40 7.31 -43.43
C PRO A 81 -10.13 8.61 -44.21
N ALA A 82 -11.13 9.06 -44.97
CA ALA A 82 -11.13 10.36 -45.67
C ALA A 82 -11.29 11.58 -44.72
N SER A 83 -11.44 11.36 -43.40
CA SER A 83 -11.64 12.37 -42.38
C SER A 83 -11.12 11.86 -41.02
N ASP A 84 -10.68 12.78 -40.15
CA ASP A 84 -9.90 12.48 -38.95
C ASP A 84 -10.68 11.58 -37.96
N PRO A 85 -10.29 10.30 -37.77
CA PRO A 85 -11.06 9.32 -36.99
C PRO A 85 -11.02 9.57 -35.48
N SER A 86 -10.18 10.51 -35.03
CA SER A 86 -9.96 10.81 -33.61
C SER A 86 -11.26 11.23 -32.89
N GLU A 87 -12.12 12.01 -33.54
CA GLU A 87 -13.35 12.53 -32.91
C GLU A 87 -14.40 11.43 -32.68
N ARG A 88 -14.49 10.45 -33.57
CA ARG A 88 -15.43 9.32 -33.46
C ARG A 88 -15.03 8.35 -32.35
N ILE A 89 -13.73 8.12 -32.19
CA ILE A 89 -13.18 7.27 -31.13
C ILE A 89 -13.38 7.92 -29.78
N ASP A 90 -13.16 9.23 -29.68
CA ASP A 90 -13.38 9.98 -28.44
C ASP A 90 -14.85 9.88 -27.99
N LYS A 91 -15.80 10.08 -28.92
CA LYS A 91 -17.24 9.93 -28.62
C LYS A 91 -17.64 8.50 -28.23
N PHE A 92 -17.03 7.48 -28.83
CA PHE A 92 -17.27 6.08 -28.44
C PHE A 92 -16.72 5.77 -27.04
N LEU A 93 -15.50 6.21 -26.72
CA LEU A 93 -14.91 6.04 -25.39
C LEU A 93 -15.68 6.82 -24.33
N GLU A 94 -16.16 8.01 -24.65
CA GLU A 94 -17.02 8.82 -23.79
C GLU A 94 -18.38 8.14 -23.54
N TYR A 95 -19.00 7.55 -24.57
CA TYR A 95 -20.25 6.80 -24.44
C TYR A 95 -20.11 5.54 -23.57
N PHE A 96 -18.99 4.82 -23.62
CA PHE A 96 -18.76 3.67 -22.73
C PHE A 96 -18.36 4.10 -21.30
N ALA A 97 -17.67 5.22 -21.15
CA ALA A 97 -17.30 5.76 -19.84
C ALA A 97 -18.51 6.38 -19.10
N ILE A 98 -19.43 6.99 -19.83
CA ILE A 98 -20.76 7.36 -19.35
C ILE A 98 -21.65 6.14 -19.52
N MET A 99 -21.49 5.11 -18.69
CA MET A 99 -22.51 4.05 -18.62
C MET A 99 -23.87 4.72 -18.40
N PRO A 100 -24.89 4.50 -19.25
CA PRO A 100 -26.23 4.96 -18.93
C PRO A 100 -26.68 4.18 -17.69
N VAL A 101 -27.17 4.92 -16.69
CA VAL A 101 -27.68 4.43 -15.41
C VAL A 101 -28.63 3.25 -15.54
#